data_AF-A0A7V8TWX8-F1
#
_entry.id   AF-A0A7V8TWX8-F1
#
_cell.length_a   1.000
_cell.length_b   1.000
_cell.length_c   1.000
_cell.angle_alpha   90.00
_cell.angle_beta   90.00
_cell.angle_gamma   90.00
#
_symmetry.space_group_name_H-M   'P 1'
#
loop_
_entity.id
_entity.type
_entity.pdbx_description
1 polymer ?
#
loop_
_entity_poly.entity_id
_entity_poly.type
_entity_poly.pdbx_seq_one_letter_code
_entity_poly.pdbx_strand_id
1 'polypeptide(L)' 'MSLTNTLLFLILVTLTTYTFMPWKGIDKGSKLNIFIQFISWAIIFGIALFISNKLNLLQ' A
#
# COMPACT_ATOMS: atom_id res chain seq x y z
N MET A 1 17.52 1.97 4.19
CA MET A 1 16.41 2.60 3.45
C MET A 1 16.54 4.11 3.62
N SER A 2 16.51 4.86 2.52
CA SER A 2 16.45 6.33 2.59
C SER A 2 15.05 6.78 3.01
N LEU A 3 14.93 7.97 3.60
CA LEU A 3 13.63 8.60 3.90
C LEU A 3 12.73 8.61 2.65
N THR A 4 13.30 8.93 1.49
CA THR A 4 12.59 8.94 0.20
C THR A 4 11.94 7.59 -0.10
N ASN A 5 12.64 6.47 0.08
CA ASN A 5 12.10 5.14 -0.21
C ASN A 5 10.95 4.79 0.74
N THR A 6 11.06 5.17 2.02
CA THR A 6 9.97 5.01 2.99
C THR A 6 8.74 5.83 2.59
N LEU A 7 8.92 7.08 2.17
CA LEU A 7 7.83 7.93 1.72
C LEU A 7 7.18 7.40 0.43
N LEU A 8 7.97 6.94 -0.53
CA LEU A 8 7.47 6.34 -1.77
C LEU A 8 6.64 5.09 -1.48
N PHE A 9 7.11 4.23 -0.57
CA PHE A 9 6.35 3.07 -0.13
C PHE A 9 5.00 3.47 0.49
N LEU A 10 5.00 4.45 1.40
CA LEU A 10 3.76 4.91 2.03
C LEU A 10 2.79 5.53 1.01
N ILE A 11 3.29 6.33 0.06
CA ILE A 11 2.49 6.89 -1.04
C ILE A 11 1.86 5.77 -1.88
N LEU A 12 2.63 4.75 -2.27
CA LEU A 12 2.12 3.61 -3.02
C LEU A 12 0.98 2.90 -2.29
N VAL A 13 1.15 2.60 -1.00
CA VAL A 13 0.13 1.95 -0.17
C VAL A 13 -1.11 2.83 -0.07
N THR A 14 -0.97 4.13 0.21
CA THR A 14 -2.10 5.06 0.33
C THR A 14 -2.87 5.21 -0.97
N LEU A 15 -2.17 5.38 -2.09
CA LEU A 15 -2.80 5.48 -3.42
C LEU A 15 -3.57 4.20 -3.76
N THR A 16 -2.96 3.05 -3.54
CA THR A 16 -3.59 1.75 -3.81
C THR A 16 -4.84 1.55 -2.93
N THR A 17 -4.75 1.91 -1.65
CA THR A 17 -5.89 1.89 -0.73
C THR A 17 -7.02 2.76 -1.23
N TYR A 18 -6.72 3.95 -1.73
CA TYR A 18 -7.72 4.85 -2.31
C TYR A 18 -8.33 4.28 -3.60
N THR A 19 -7.52 3.77 -4.52
CA THR A 19 -7.96 3.21 -5.81
C THR A 19 -8.88 1.99 -5.63
N PHE A 20 -8.56 1.09 -4.69
CA PHE A 20 -9.31 -0.15 -4.47
C PHE A 20 -10.34 -0.06 -3.33
N MET A 21 -10.55 1.13 -2.76
CA MET A 21 -11.65 1.33 -1.83
C MET A 21 -12.98 1.20 -2.59
N PRO A 22 -13.97 0.45 -2.08
CA PRO A 22 -15.29 0.40 -2.69
C PRO A 22 -16.03 1.71 -2.39
N TRP A 23 -15.86 2.70 -3.28
CA TRP A 23 -16.57 3.97 -3.23
C TRP A 23 -18.02 3.76 -3.62
N LYS A 24 -18.94 4.21 -2.78
CA LYS A 24 -20.36 4.30 -3.14
C LYS A 24 -20.71 5.77 -3.36
N GLY A 25 -20.38 6.28 -4.55
CA GLY A 25 -20.43 7.71 -4.83
C GLY A 25 -19.33 8.47 -4.11
N ILE A 26 -19.68 9.57 -3.41
CA ILE A 26 -18.73 10.35 -2.59
C ILE A 26 -18.50 9.70 -1.22
N ASP A 27 -19.36 8.76 -0.82
CA ASP A 27 -19.29 8.19 0.52
C ASP A 27 -18.10 7.26 0.67
N LYS A 28 -17.22 7.63 1.59
CA LYS A 28 -16.12 6.80 2.03
C LYS A 28 -16.73 5.73 2.91
N GLY A 29 -16.61 4.47 2.51
CA GLY A 29 -16.94 3.35 3.38
C GLY A 29 -16.28 3.49 4.76
N SER A 30 -16.72 2.69 5.73
CA SER A 30 -16.27 2.80 7.14
C SER A 30 -14.77 3.01 7.29
N LYS A 31 -14.37 3.86 8.24
CA LYS A 31 -12.95 4.08 8.59
C LYS A 31 -12.20 2.77 8.87
N LEU A 32 -12.91 1.78 9.42
CA LEU A 32 -12.38 0.45 9.71
C LEU A 32 -12.04 -0.29 8.41
N ASN A 33 -12.86 -0.17 7.36
CA ASN A 33 -12.59 -0.77 6.06
C ASN A 33 -11.38 -0.11 5.38
N ILE A 34 -11.25 1.22 5.48
CA ILE A 34 -10.08 1.95 4.97
C ILE A 34 -8.81 1.46 5.67
N PHE A 35 -8.87 1.32 7.00
CA PHE A 35 -7.74 0.85 7.79
C PHE A 35 -7.33 -0.59 7.44
N ILE A 36 -8.31 -1.50 7.30
CA ILE A 36 -8.04 -2.89 6.88
C ILE A 36 -7.40 -2.89 5.49
N GLN A 37 -7.97 -2.17 4.52
CA GLN A 37 -7.41 -2.07 3.18
C GLN A 37 -5.97 -1.54 3.20
N PHE A 38 -5.70 -0.48 3.97
CA PHE A 38 -4.35 0.08 4.11
C PHE A 38 -3.34 -0.94 4.62
N ILE A 39 -3.68 -1.65 5.71
CA ILE A 39 -2.80 -2.66 6.29
C ILE A 39 -2.61 -3.85 5.33
N SER A 40 -3.67 -4.30 4.66
CA SER A 40 -3.59 -5.36 3.65
C SER A 40 -2.63 -4.99 2.51
N TRP A 41 -2.75 -3.78 1.94
CA TRP A 41 -1.85 -3.32 0.88
C TRP A 41 -0.42 -3.10 1.36
N ALA A 42 -0.23 -2.60 2.59
CA ALA A 42 1.10 -2.48 3.19
C ALA A 42 1.80 -3.84 3.30
N ILE A 43 1.08 -4.87 3.73
CA ILE A 43 1.60 -6.24 3.83
C ILE A 43 1.91 -6.80 2.44
N ILE A 44 0.98 -6.69 1.49
CA ILE A 44 1.15 -7.22 0.12
C ILE A 44 2.37 -6.59 -0.55
N PHE A 45 2.49 -5.26 -0.55
CA PHE A 45 3.64 -4.59 -1.15
C PHE A 45 4.94 -4.82 -0.36
N GLY A 46 4.86 -4.92 0.97
CA GLY A 46 6.00 -5.28 1.80
C GLY A 46 6.56 -6.66 1.43
N ILE A 47 5.69 -7.66 1.26
CA ILE A 47 6.07 -9.01 0.81
C ILE A 47 6.62 -8.95 -0.62
N ALA A 48 5.97 -8.23 -1.54
CA ALA A 48 6.43 -8.10 -2.92
C ALA A 48 7.84 -7.51 -2.98
N LEU A 49 8.09 -6.39 -2.29
CA LEU A 49 9.42 -5.78 -2.21
C LEU A 49 10.46 -6.69 -1.56
N PHE A 50 10.08 -7.42 -0.52
CA PHE A 50 10.96 -8.40 0.13
C PHE A 50 11.37 -9.51 -0.83
N ILE A 51 10.42 -10.07 -1.58
CA ILE A 51 10.68 -11.10 -2.61
C ILE A 51 11.54 -10.53 -3.73
N SER A 52 11.20 -9.35 -4.26
CA SER A 52 11.97 -8.69 -5.32
C SER A 52 13.42 -8.42 -4.89
N ASN A 53 13.65 -8.04 -3.62
CA ASN A 53 14.99 -7.89 -3.06
C ASN A 53 15.73 -9.23 -2.94
N LYS A 54 15.04 -10.30 -2.52
CA LYS A 54 15.63 -11.66 -2.45
C LYS A 54 16.01 -12.21 -3.82
N LEU A 55 15.25 -11.84 -4.86
CA LEU A 55 15.51 -12.23 -6.24
C LEU A 55 16.49 -11.28 -6.95
N ASN A 56 17.08 -10.30 -6.26
CA ASN A 56 17.95 -9.25 -6.83
C ASN A 56 17.32 -8.52 -8.04
N LEU A 57 15.99 -8.38 -8.05
CA LEU A 57 15.26 -7.63 -9.08
C LEU A 57 15.28 -6.12 -8.81
N LEU A 58 15.59 -5.74 -7.57
CA LEU A 58 15.82 -4.36 -7.15
C LEU A 58 17.34 -4.18 -7.08
N GLN A 59 17.89 -3.40 -8.02
CA GLN A 59 19.31 -3.05 -8.07
C GLN A 59 19.66 -2.00 -7.00
#